data_AF-A0A7H0FWV1-F1
#
_entry.id   AF-A0A7H0FWV1-F1
#
_cell.length_a   1.000
_cell.length_b   1.000
_cell.length_c   1.000
_cell.angle_alpha   90.00
_cell.angle_beta   90.00
_cell.angle_gamma   90.00
#
_symmetry.space_group_name_H-M   'P 1'
#
loop_
_entity.id
_entity.type
_entity.pdbx_description
1 polymer ?
#
loop_
_entity_poly.entity_id
_entity_poly.type
_entity_poly.pdbx_seq_one_letter_code
_entity_poly.pdbx_strand_id
1 'polypeptide(L)'
;MKATVVGLITPHVLRIADLAKQAESGANVDWHVRDAVAKTIEDLGSQYNARDLLSAYVQWLETAAQEAGQARMFYSGVLRTAAAAAKREIQARE
;
A
#
# COMPACT_ATOMS: atom_id res chain seq x y z
N MET A 1 11.56 11.57 4.63
CA MET A 1 11.62 10.09 4.73
C MET A 1 13.09 9.68 4.85
N LYS A 2 13.48 8.85 5.84
CA LYS A 2 14.86 8.34 5.94
C LYS A 2 15.11 7.33 4.80
N ALA A 3 16.29 7.32 4.18
CA ALA A 3 16.62 6.43 3.06
C ALA A 3 16.39 4.93 3.40
N THR A 4 16.65 4.54 4.64
CA THR A 4 16.39 3.18 5.17
C THR A 4 14.90 2.83 5.15
N VAL A 5 14.02 3.77 5.49
CA VAL A 5 12.55 3.54 5.46
C VAL A 5 12.10 3.34 4.01
N VAL A 6 12.59 4.19 3.09
CA VAL A 6 12.27 4.07 1.66
C VAL A 6 12.70 2.70 1.12
N GLY A 7 13.94 2.29 1.38
CA GLY A 7 14.44 0.98 0.93
C GLY A 7 13.61 -0.20 1.45
N LEU A 8 13.11 -0.11 2.68
CA LEU A 8 12.32 -1.17 3.30
C LEU A 8 10.87 -1.21 2.79
N ILE A 9 10.24 -0.06 2.51
CA ILE A 9 8.86 -0.05 2.00
C ILE A 9 8.77 -0.25 0.48
N THR A 10 9.84 0.07 -0.27
CA THR A 10 9.88 0.02 -1.74
C THR A 10 9.34 -1.28 -2.34
N PRO A 11 9.76 -2.48 -1.91
CA PRO A 11 9.23 -3.72 -2.49
C PRO A 11 7.71 -3.87 -2.29
N HIS A 12 7.19 -3.42 -1.15
CA HIS A 12 5.76 -3.51 -0.83
C HIS A 12 4.93 -2.53 -1.65
N VAL A 13 5.39 -1.29 -1.80
CA VAL A 13 4.67 -0.27 -2.58
C VAL A 13 4.68 -0.60 -4.07
N LEU A 14 5.79 -1.13 -4.61
CA LEU A 14 5.86 -1.57 -6.01
C LEU A 14 4.90 -2.72 -6.30
N ARG A 15 4.73 -3.66 -5.35
CA ARG A 15 3.77 -4.76 -5.49
C ARG A 15 2.33 -4.24 -5.59
N ILE A 16 1.95 -3.26 -4.76
CA ILE A 16 0.61 -2.66 -4.85
C ILE A 16 0.45 -1.85 -6.15
N ALA A 17 1.48 -1.12 -6.57
CA ALA A 17 1.46 -0.37 -7.82
C ALA A 17 1.26 -1.29 -9.03
N ASP A 18 1.88 -2.46 -9.04
CA ASP A 18 1.71 -3.45 -10.10
C ASP A 18 0.27 -4.00 -10.14
N LEU A 19 -0.30 -4.36 -8.98
CA LEU A 19 -1.71 -4.78 -8.88
C LEU A 19 -2.66 -3.67 -9.36
N ALA A 20 -2.39 -2.42 -8.99
CA ALA A 20 -3.17 -1.27 -9.44
C ALA A 20 -3.08 -1.09 -10.97
N LYS A 21 -1.91 -1.35 -11.57
CA LYS A 21 -1.73 -1.35 -13.03
C LYS A 21 -2.47 -2.51 -13.71
N GLN A 22 -2.48 -3.69 -13.10
CA GLN A 22 -3.27 -4.83 -13.61
C GLN A 22 -4.77 -4.52 -13.58
N ALA A 23 -5.26 -3.82 -12.56
CA ALA A 23 -6.66 -3.38 -12.49
C ALA A 23 -7.05 -2.46 -13.66
N GLU A 24 -6.14 -1.60 -14.13
CA GLU A 24 -6.40 -0.75 -15.31
C GLU A 24 -6.58 -1.57 -16.60
N SER A 25 -6.01 -2.78 -16.67
CA SER A 25 -6.24 -3.72 -17.78
C SER A 25 -7.52 -4.56 -17.62
N GLY A 26 -8.33 -4.31 -16.58
CA GLY A 26 -9.58 -5.01 -16.30
C GLY A 26 -9.42 -6.28 -15.46
N ALA A 27 -8.23 -6.54 -14.90
CA ALA A 27 -8.03 -7.68 -14.00
C ALA A 27 -8.72 -7.45 -12.65
N ASN A 28 -9.35 -8.49 -12.10
CA ASN A 28 -9.88 -8.46 -10.74
C ASN A 28 -8.76 -8.69 -9.73
N VAL A 29 -8.31 -7.61 -9.09
CA VAL A 29 -7.16 -7.63 -8.16
C VAL A 29 -7.56 -7.50 -6.69
N ASP A 30 -8.86 -7.43 -6.35
CA ASP A 30 -9.32 -7.07 -5.00
C ASP A 30 -8.75 -8.00 -3.92
N TRP A 31 -8.79 -9.30 -4.15
CA TRP A 31 -8.24 -10.27 -3.20
C TRP A 31 -6.70 -10.16 -3.11
N HIS A 32 -6.02 -9.94 -4.24
CA HIS A 32 -4.56 -9.81 -4.29
C HIS A 32 -4.10 -8.57 -3.53
N VAL A 33 -4.85 -7.48 -3.63
CA VAL A 33 -4.56 -6.23 -2.91
C VAL A 33 -4.70 -6.45 -1.42
N ARG A 34 -5.80 -7.08 -0.97
CA ARG A 34 -6.01 -7.39 0.46
C ARG A 34 -4.92 -8.31 1.02
N ASP A 35 -4.58 -9.39 0.30
CA ASP A 35 -3.51 -10.31 0.69
C ASP A 35 -2.14 -9.61 0.74
N ALA A 36 -1.82 -8.81 -0.27
CA ALA A 36 -0.55 -8.08 -0.32
C ALA A 36 -0.43 -7.03 0.79
N VAL A 37 -1.54 -6.34 1.12
CA VAL A 37 -1.58 -5.43 2.27
C VAL A 37 -1.37 -6.20 3.57
N ALA A 38 -2.12 -7.27 3.82
CA ALA A 38 -2.00 -8.05 5.06
C ALA A 38 -0.57 -8.54 5.30
N LYS A 39 0.07 -9.11 4.27
CA LYS A 39 1.47 -9.54 4.31
C LYS A 39 2.42 -8.38 4.57
N THR A 40 2.19 -7.24 3.93
CA THR A 40 3.01 -6.04 4.16
C THR A 40 2.93 -5.55 5.61
N ILE A 41 1.73 -5.54 6.20
CA ILE A 41 1.57 -5.13 7.60
C ILE A 41 2.23 -6.13 8.55
N GLU A 42 2.20 -7.43 8.24
CA GLU A 42 2.94 -8.45 8.98
C GLU A 42 4.46 -8.28 8.88
N ASP A 43 4.98 -8.15 7.67
CA ASP A 43 6.41 -8.02 7.38
C ASP A 43 7.01 -6.75 8.01
N LEU A 44 6.36 -5.60 7.79
CA LEU A 44 6.82 -4.31 8.33
C LEU A 44 6.53 -4.20 9.83
N GLY A 45 5.45 -4.82 10.31
CA GLY A 45 5.07 -4.86 11.73
C GLY A 45 6.06 -5.64 12.59
N SER A 46 6.81 -6.57 12.01
CA SER A 46 7.83 -7.37 12.69
C SER A 46 9.20 -6.67 12.80
N GLN A 47 9.35 -5.46 12.24
CA GLN A 47 10.59 -4.68 12.28
C GLN A 47 10.70 -3.81 13.53
N TYR A 48 11.93 -3.50 13.95
CA TYR A 48 12.18 -2.65 15.12
C TYR A 48 11.60 -1.22 14.97
N ASN A 49 11.46 -0.73 13.74
CA ASN A 49 10.89 0.57 13.39
C ASN A 49 9.49 0.45 12.75
N ALA A 50 8.73 -0.58 13.13
CA ALA A 50 7.41 -0.90 12.58
C ALA A 50 6.49 0.32 12.44
N ARG A 51 6.35 1.13 13.49
CA ARG A 51 5.46 2.31 13.48
C ARG A 51 5.81 3.29 12.35
N ASP A 52 7.09 3.59 12.16
CA ASP A 52 7.56 4.48 11.11
C ASP A 52 7.35 3.86 9.72
N LEU A 53 7.62 2.56 9.56
CA LEU A 53 7.47 1.84 8.29
C LEU A 53 6.00 1.74 7.86
N LEU A 54 5.11 1.38 8.78
CA LEU A 54 3.68 1.26 8.51
C LEU A 54 3.06 2.62 8.18
N SER A 55 3.45 3.68 8.91
CA SER A 55 3.01 5.05 8.62
C SER A 55 3.51 5.52 7.24
N ALA A 56 4.77 5.25 6.93
CA ALA A 56 5.39 5.56 5.65
C ALA A 56 4.72 4.82 4.48
N TYR A 57 4.37 3.55 4.67
CA TYR A 57 3.66 2.74 3.68
C TYR A 57 2.27 3.30 3.38
N VAL A 58 1.47 3.59 4.42
CA VAL A 58 0.14 4.20 4.26
C VAL A 58 0.24 5.55 3.57
N GLN A 59 1.17 6.40 4.00
CA GLN A 59 1.37 7.72 3.40
C GLN A 59 1.69 7.61 1.91
N TRP A 60 2.55 6.67 1.51
CA TRP A 60 2.87 6.47 0.10
C TRP A 60 1.63 6.10 -0.72
N LEU A 61 0.79 5.18 -0.22
CA LEU A 61 -0.45 4.77 -0.92
C LEU A 61 -1.40 5.94 -1.13
N GLU A 62 -1.56 6.80 -0.11
CA GLU A 62 -2.43 7.97 -0.18
C GLU A 62 -1.89 9.03 -1.14
N THR A 63 -0.60 9.35 -1.06
CA THR A 63 0.05 10.30 -1.96
C THR A 63 -0.02 9.81 -3.41
N ALA A 64 0.33 8.55 -3.67
CA ALA A 64 0.27 7.98 -5.02
C ALA A 64 -1.16 7.94 -5.57
N ALA A 65 -2.16 7.69 -4.73
CA ALA A 65 -3.56 7.75 -5.14
C ALA A 65 -4.01 9.17 -5.49
N GLN A 66 -3.53 10.17 -4.74
CA GLN A 66 -3.82 11.57 -4.99
C GLN A 66 -3.17 12.07 -6.28
N GLU A 67 -1.90 11.74 -6.51
CA GLU A 67 -1.15 12.10 -7.71
C GLU A 67 -1.71 11.46 -8.98
N ALA A 68 -2.12 10.18 -8.90
CA ALA A 68 -2.78 9.50 -10.02
C ALA A 68 -4.11 10.16 -10.39
N GLY A 69 -4.83 10.68 -9.39
CA GLY A 69 -6.02 11.50 -9.57
C GLY A 69 -7.09 10.86 -10.46
N GLN A 70 -7.73 11.68 -11.28
CA GLN A 70 -8.75 11.25 -12.25
C GLN A 70 -8.16 10.66 -13.54
N ALA A 71 -6.90 10.96 -13.85
CA ALA A 71 -6.23 10.46 -15.05
C ALA A 71 -6.10 8.93 -15.05
N ARG A 72 -6.01 8.33 -13.86
CA ARG A 72 -5.91 6.88 -13.66
C ARG A 72 -6.89 6.41 -12.59
N MET A 73 -8.19 6.53 -12.87
CA MET A 73 -9.27 6.30 -11.90
C MET A 73 -9.23 4.90 -11.25
N PHE A 74 -9.00 3.83 -12.04
CA PHE A 74 -8.92 2.46 -11.49
C PHE A 74 -7.67 2.29 -10.61
N TYR A 75 -6.53 2.78 -11.07
CA TYR A 75 -5.29 2.75 -10.30
C TYR A 75 -5.42 3.49 -8.97
N SER A 76 -5.93 4.73 -9.00
CA SER A 76 -6.13 5.53 -7.78
C SER A 76 -7.16 4.90 -6.85
N GLY A 77 -8.20 4.26 -7.39
CA GLY A 77 -9.17 3.47 -6.63
C GLY A 77 -8.54 2.28 -5.89
N VAL A 78 -7.67 1.52 -6.55
CA VAL A 78 -6.94 0.40 -5.94
C VAL A 78 -6.03 0.91 -4.83
N LEU A 79 -5.26 1.97 -5.07
CA LEU A 79 -4.36 2.54 -4.06
C LEU A 79 -5.13 3.05 -2.82
N ARG A 80 -6.27 3.73 -2.99
CA ARG A 80 -7.13 4.14 -1.87
C ARG A 80 -7.67 2.95 -1.09
N THR A 81 -8.06 1.90 -1.80
CA THR A 81 -8.56 0.66 -1.18
C THR A 81 -7.47 -0.01 -0.36
N ALA A 82 -6.25 -0.08 -0.89
CA ALA A 82 -5.08 -0.59 -0.17
C ALA A 82 -4.79 0.25 1.08
N ALA A 83 -4.81 1.59 0.98
CA ALA A 83 -4.57 2.49 2.11
C ALA A 83 -5.63 2.30 3.22
N ALA A 84 -6.90 2.20 2.84
CA ALA A 84 -7.99 1.96 3.78
C ALA A 84 -7.88 0.58 4.46
N ALA A 85 -7.48 -0.46 3.73
CA ALA A 85 -7.23 -1.78 4.29
C ALA A 85 -6.05 -1.76 5.27
N ALA A 86 -4.94 -1.14 4.89
CA ALA A 86 -3.75 -1.01 5.72
C ALA A 86 -4.08 -0.30 7.05
N LYS A 87 -4.82 0.81 7.00
CA LYS A 87 -5.25 1.52 8.22
C LYS A 87 -6.08 0.66 9.16
N ARG A 88 -7.03 -0.12 8.62
CA ARG A 88 -7.86 -1.03 9.43
C ARG A 88 -7.02 -2.13 10.08
N GLU A 89 -6.10 -2.72 9.33
CA GLU A 89 -5.21 -3.77 9.85
C GLU A 89 -4.26 -3.24 10.93
N ILE A 90 -3.75 -2.01 10.77
CA ILE A 90 -2.90 -1.37 11.80
C ILE A 90 -3.71 -1.13 13.07
N GLN A 91 -4.92 -0.57 12.95
CA GLN A 91 -5.81 -0.31 14.10
C GLN A 91 -6.24 -1.60 14.82
N ALA A 92 -6.40 -2.71 14.10
CA ALA A 92 -6.77 -3.99 14.69
C ALA A 92 -5.63 -4.63 15.52
N ARG A 93 -4.41 -4.10 15.43
CA ARG A 93 -3.22 -4.59 16.13
C ARG A 93 -2.81 -3.73 17.33
N GLU A 94 -3.46 -2.58 17.52
CA GLU A 94 -3.33 -1.70 18.69
C GLU A 94 -4.22 -2.17 19.85
#